data_AF-A0A815HT25-F1
#
_entry.id   AF-A0A815HT25-F1
#
_cell.length_a   1.000
_cell.length_b   1.000
_cell.length_c   1.000
_cell.angle_alpha   90.00
_cell.angle_beta   90.00
_cell.angle_gamma   90.00
#
_symmetry.space_group_name_H-M   'P 1'
#
loop_
_entity.id
_entity.type
_entity.pdbx_description
1 polymer ?
#
loop_
_entity_poly.entity_id
_entity_poly.type
_entity_poly.pdbx_seq_one_letter_code
_entity_poly.pdbx_strand_id
1 'polypeptide(L)'
;MKFRAKLHNSTTINKFTKIITGVSKMAKSGVLRLTTDKLYLILGDKSFGGGVSLWIELDPIRFFDDYIMDGLSPLANEIYIEIMFEELLRALKPAQQARLLKLRLIKKHNNPCLSIDTEVISSAMTERQFTCDIPIHLLAHKHW
;
A
#
# COMPACT_ATOMS: atom_id res chain seq x y z
N MET A 1 -12.13 11.04 -0.72
CA MET A 1 -11.12 9.98 -0.56
C MET A 1 -9.72 10.57 -0.58
N LYS A 2 -8.99 10.36 0.50
CA LYS A 2 -7.58 10.74 0.69
C LYS A 2 -6.91 9.61 1.46
N PHE A 3 -5.67 9.30 1.10
CA PHE A 3 -4.83 8.38 1.85
C PHE A 3 -3.38 8.81 1.78
N ARG A 4 -2.70 8.76 2.92
CA ARG A 4 -1.27 8.98 3.07
C ARG A 4 -0.75 8.09 4.20
N ALA A 5 0.34 7.39 3.96
CA ALA A 5 1.10 6.71 5.00
C ALA A 5 2.60 6.97 4.83
N LYS A 6 3.36 7.01 5.93
CA LYS A 6 4.81 7.20 5.92
C LYS A 6 5.52 6.14 6.74
N LEU A 7 6.65 5.69 6.23
CA LEU A 7 7.59 4.81 6.91
C LEU A 7 8.97 5.47 6.89
N HIS A 8 9.52 5.73 8.06
CA HIS A 8 10.91 6.11 8.26
C HIS A 8 11.74 4.87 8.56
N ASN A 9 13.03 4.98 8.27
CA ASN A 9 14.03 3.93 8.49
C ASN A 9 13.87 2.73 7.55
N SER A 10 15.00 2.34 6.94
CA SER A 10 15.10 1.17 6.05
C SER A 10 14.62 -0.12 6.71
N THR A 11 14.71 -0.25 8.03
CA THR A 11 14.27 -1.46 8.76
C THR A 11 12.76 -1.68 8.64
N THR A 12 11.95 -0.64 8.90
CA THR A 12 10.48 -0.76 8.83
C THR A 12 10.00 -0.86 7.39
N ILE A 13 10.65 -0.12 6.47
CA ILE A 13 10.41 -0.23 5.03
C ILE A 13 10.68 -1.66 4.55
N ASN A 14 11.78 -2.28 4.98
CA ASN A 14 12.10 -3.66 4.63
C ASN A 14 11.12 -4.67 5.25
N LYS A 15 10.61 -4.42 6.46
CA LYS A 15 9.52 -5.25 7.03
C LYS A 15 8.27 -5.18 6.16
N PHE A 16 7.85 -3.98 5.75
CA PHE A 16 6.71 -3.79 4.84
C PHE A 16 6.92 -4.54 3.53
N THR A 17 8.07 -4.34 2.87
CA THR A 17 8.42 -5.03 1.63
C THR A 17 8.40 -6.56 1.77
N LYS A 18 8.85 -7.10 2.90
CA LYS A 18 8.80 -8.55 3.19
C LYS A 18 7.37 -9.07 3.34
N ILE A 19 6.48 -8.31 3.99
CA ILE A 19 5.05 -8.67 4.08
C ILE A 19 4.46 -8.73 2.66
N ILE A 20 4.67 -7.69 1.85
CA ILE A 20 4.22 -7.66 0.46
C ILE A 20 4.83 -8.79 -0.38
N THR A 21 6.09 -9.16 -0.12
CA THR A 21 6.75 -10.29 -0.81
C THR A 21 6.17 -11.65 -0.40
N GLY A 22 5.72 -11.79 0.84
CA GLY A 22 5.06 -13.01 1.31
C GLY A 22 3.73 -13.22 0.60
N VAL A 23 2.90 -12.18 0.56
CA VAL A 23 1.55 -12.23 -0.03
C VAL A 23 1.60 -12.37 -1.55
N SER A 24 2.60 -11.79 -2.22
CA SER A 24 2.76 -11.91 -3.67
C SER A 24 3.05 -13.34 -4.14
N LYS A 25 3.54 -14.21 -3.24
CA LYS A 25 3.75 -15.63 -3.53
C LYS A 25 2.45 -16.44 -3.41
N MET A 26 1.44 -15.89 -2.74
CA MET A 26 0.15 -16.55 -2.49
C MET A 26 -0.92 -16.10 -3.47
N ALA A 27 -0.90 -14.83 -3.89
CA ALA A 27 -1.86 -14.27 -4.84
C ALA A 27 -1.19 -13.26 -5.77
N LYS A 28 -1.76 -13.09 -6.98
CA LYS A 28 -1.32 -12.08 -7.95
C LYS A 28 -1.82 -10.68 -7.59
N SER A 29 -3.05 -10.61 -7.08
CA SER A 29 -3.71 -9.40 -6.64
C SER A 29 -4.36 -9.59 -5.28
N GLY A 30 -4.70 -8.48 -4.64
CA GLY A 30 -5.42 -8.47 -3.37
C GLY A 30 -6.09 -7.12 -3.15
N VAL A 31 -6.88 -7.04 -2.09
CA VAL A 31 -7.58 -5.82 -1.71
C VAL A 31 -6.98 -5.24 -0.45
N LEU A 32 -6.53 -4.00 -0.57
CA LEU A 32 -6.12 -3.16 0.54
C LEU A 32 -7.34 -2.41 1.05
N ARG A 33 -7.83 -2.77 2.24
CA ARG A 33 -8.87 -2.02 2.94
C ARG A 33 -8.23 -1.12 3.97
N LEU A 34 -8.41 0.19 3.79
CA LEU A 34 -7.89 1.24 4.64
C LEU A 34 -9.03 1.77 5.51
N THR A 35 -8.87 1.65 6.83
CA THR A 35 -9.71 2.31 7.83
C THR A 35 -8.85 3.25 8.67
N THR A 36 -9.46 4.05 9.54
CA THR A 36 -8.74 4.95 10.44
C THR A 36 -7.86 4.20 11.44
N ASP A 37 -8.24 2.98 11.79
CA ASP A 37 -7.67 2.24 12.92
C ASP A 37 -6.89 1.01 12.46
N LYS A 38 -7.13 0.55 11.23
CA LYS A 38 -6.62 -0.70 10.69
C LYS A 38 -6.32 -0.59 9.20
N LEU A 39 -5.29 -1.32 8.78
CA LEU A 39 -5.03 -1.61 7.38
C LEU A 39 -5.15 -3.11 7.21
N TYR A 40 -6.04 -3.54 6.32
CA TYR A 40 -6.21 -4.94 5.98
C TYR A 40 -5.68 -5.20 4.58
N LEU A 41 -4.97 -6.32 4.45
CA LEU A 41 -4.68 -6.91 3.15
C LEU A 41 -5.46 -8.22 3.02
N ILE A 42 -6.40 -8.22 2.10
CA ILE A 42 -7.34 -9.33 1.87
C ILE A 42 -6.94 -10.02 0.57
N LEU A 43 -6.62 -11.30 0.67
CA LEU A 43 -6.38 -12.19 -0.47
C LEU A 43 -7.58 -13.11 -0.60
N GLY A 44 -8.26 -13.05 -1.74
CA GLY A 44 -9.33 -13.95 -2.09
C GLY A 44 -9.08 -14.52 -3.47
N ASP A 45 -8.92 -15.84 -3.57
CA ASP A 45 -8.90 -16.49 -4.87
C ASP A 45 -10.34 -16.58 -5.39
N LYS A 46 -10.64 -15.87 -6.48
CA LYS A 46 -11.92 -15.98 -7.18
C LYS A 46 -12.02 -17.28 -8.00
N SER A 47 -10.96 -18.10 -8.07
CA SER A 47 -11.02 -19.38 -8.76
C SER A 47 -11.74 -20.43 -7.91
N PHE A 48 -12.99 -20.69 -8.30
CA PHE A 48 -13.84 -21.83 -7.98
C PHE A 48 -13.86 -22.35 -6.51
N GLY A 49 -14.81 -21.84 -5.73
CA GLY A 49 -15.60 -22.66 -4.80
C GLY A 49 -14.93 -23.20 -3.53
N GLY A 50 -13.71 -22.77 -3.18
CA GLY A 50 -13.04 -23.25 -1.96
C GLY A 50 -11.61 -22.76 -1.75
N GLY A 51 -11.26 -21.58 -2.27
CA GLY A 51 -9.91 -21.03 -2.14
C GLY A 51 -9.58 -20.58 -0.70
N VAL A 52 -8.29 -20.68 -0.33
CA VAL A 52 -7.78 -20.13 0.93
C VAL A 52 -7.96 -18.61 0.92
N SER A 53 -8.77 -18.10 1.85
CA SER A 53 -8.88 -16.67 2.11
C SER A 53 -7.87 -16.31 3.19
N LEU A 54 -6.92 -15.44 2.86
CA LEU A 54 -5.98 -14.88 3.83
C LEU A 54 -6.35 -13.41 4.06
N TRP A 55 -6.50 -13.02 5.32
CA TRP A 55 -6.43 -11.61 5.70
C TRP A 55 -5.17 -11.36 6.53
N ILE A 56 -4.54 -10.22 6.30
CA ILE A 56 -3.50 -9.69 7.17
C ILE A 56 -4.02 -8.39 7.73
N GLU A 57 -3.94 -8.24 9.05
CA GLU A 57 -4.27 -7.00 9.73
C GLU A 57 -2.98 -6.31 10.20
N LEU A 58 -2.85 -5.03 9.88
CA LEU A 58 -1.82 -4.16 10.39
C LEU A 58 -2.46 -3.03 11.21
N ASP A 59 -1.92 -2.80 12.40
CA ASP A 59 -2.23 -1.63 13.22
C ASP A 59 -1.40 -0.44 12.72
N PRO A 60 -2.01 0.59 12.11
CA PRO A 60 -1.29 1.69 11.50
C PRO A 60 -0.49 2.50 12.52
N ILE A 61 -1.01 2.64 13.76
CA ILE A 61 -0.37 3.41 14.83
C ILE A 61 0.97 2.78 15.23
N ARG A 62 1.07 1.44 15.14
CA ARG A 62 2.29 0.70 15.48
C ARG A 62 3.25 0.56 14.30
N PHE A 63 2.75 0.67 13.08
CA PHE A 63 3.50 0.31 11.87
C PHE A 63 4.00 1.52 11.09
N PHE A 64 3.21 2.59 11.00
CA PHE A 64 3.53 3.79 10.24
C PHE A 64 3.84 4.96 11.18
N ASP A 65 4.76 5.84 10.79
CA ASP A 65 5.04 7.07 11.56
C ASP A 65 3.96 8.14 11.35
N ASP A 66 3.27 8.06 10.22
CA ASP A 66 2.18 8.95 9.84
C ASP A 66 1.19 8.12 9.02
N TYR A 67 -0.09 8.18 9.38
CA TYR A 67 -1.16 7.49 8.68
C TYR A 67 -2.41 8.36 8.72
N ILE A 68 -2.85 8.78 7.54
CA ILE A 68 -4.03 9.63 7.35
C ILE A 68 -4.87 8.98 6.26
N MET A 69 -6.13 8.72 6.57
CA MET A 69 -7.11 8.32 5.58
C MET A 69 -8.42 9.08 5.82
N ASP A 70 -9.10 9.40 4.71
CA ASP A 70 -10.46 9.94 4.72
C ASP A 70 -11.23 9.31 3.56
N GLY A 71 -12.34 8.65 3.87
CA GLY A 71 -13.12 7.83 2.95
C GLY A 71 -13.94 8.65 1.96
N LEU A 72 -15.10 8.12 1.57
CA LEU A 72 -16.04 8.86 0.72
C LEU A 72 -16.95 9.76 1.56
N SER A 73 -17.37 9.27 2.73
CA SER A 73 -18.20 10.00 3.68
C SER A 73 -17.95 9.49 5.10
N PRO A 74 -18.40 10.19 6.16
CA PRO A 74 -18.28 9.70 7.53
C PRO A 74 -18.98 8.37 7.80
N LEU A 75 -20.07 8.08 7.06
CA LEU A 75 -20.83 6.82 7.15
C LEU A 75 -20.17 5.67 6.36
N ALA A 76 -19.28 6.00 5.41
CA ALA A 76 -18.53 5.07 4.58
C ALA A 76 -17.05 5.49 4.59
N ASN A 77 -16.47 5.56 5.79
CA ASN A 77 -15.13 6.08 6.02
C ASN A 77 -14.05 5.00 5.84
N GLU A 78 -14.09 4.33 4.70
CA GLU A 78 -13.16 3.27 4.34
C GLU A 78 -12.78 3.40 2.87
N ILE A 79 -11.60 2.92 2.51
CA ILE A 79 -11.12 2.90 1.13
C ILE A 79 -10.70 1.49 0.78
N TYR A 80 -11.27 0.95 -0.30
CA TYR A 80 -10.95 -0.37 -0.83
C TYR A 80 -10.19 -0.21 -2.13
N ILE A 81 -8.97 -0.73 -2.17
CA ILE A 81 -8.07 -0.62 -3.32
C ILE A 81 -7.67 -2.02 -3.77
N GLU A 82 -8.01 -2.40 -4.99
CA GLU A 82 -7.42 -3.57 -5.62
C GLU A 82 -6.02 -3.23 -6.13
N ILE A 83 -5.04 -4.04 -5.75
CA ILE A 83 -3.63 -3.86 -6.11
C ILE A 83 -3.05 -5.12 -6.74
N MET A 84 -2.16 -4.93 -7.71
CA MET A 84 -1.30 -5.98 -8.24
C MET A 84 -0.01 -6.03 -7.42
N PHE A 85 0.27 -7.16 -6.77
CA PHE A 85 1.44 -7.25 -5.89
C PHE A 85 2.77 -7.11 -6.61
N GLU A 86 2.85 -7.60 -7.85
CA GLU A 86 4.06 -7.48 -8.66
C GLU A 86 4.43 -6.01 -8.92
N GLU A 87 3.44 -5.17 -9.24
CA GLU A 87 3.64 -3.74 -9.49
C GLU A 87 4.05 -3.02 -8.20
N LEU A 88 3.41 -3.35 -7.08
CA LEU A 88 3.76 -2.81 -5.77
C LEU A 88 5.20 -3.18 -5.39
N LEU A 89 5.60 -4.44 -5.55
CA LEU A 89 6.97 -4.88 -5.26
C LEU A 89 8.00 -4.20 -6.16
N ARG A 90 7.68 -4.02 -7.44
CA ARG A 90 8.56 -3.32 -8.38
C ARG A 90 8.82 -1.88 -7.92
N ALA A 91 7.79 -1.20 -7.43
CA ALA A 91 7.90 0.16 -6.90
C ALA A 91 8.58 0.24 -5.51
N LEU A 92 8.50 -0.82 -4.70
CA LEU A 92 9.18 -0.90 -3.40
C LEU A 92 10.66 -1.31 -3.51
N LYS A 93 11.08 -1.89 -4.63
CA LYS A 93 12.47 -2.35 -4.83
C LYS A 93 13.53 -1.25 -4.61
N PRO A 94 13.36 -0.01 -5.10
CA PRO A 94 14.30 1.08 -4.82
C PRO A 94 14.30 1.54 -3.36
N ALA A 95 13.27 1.18 -2.59
CA ALA A 95 13.08 1.65 -1.22
C ALA A 95 13.80 0.80 -0.16
N GLN A 96 14.48 -0.30 -0.54
CA GLN A 96 15.15 -1.20 0.42
C GLN A 96 16.21 -0.50 1.30
N GLN A 97 16.83 0.56 0.78
CA GLN A 97 17.82 1.38 1.48
C GLN A 97 17.31 2.82 1.73
N ALA A 98 16.01 3.05 1.60
CA ALA A 98 15.43 4.36 1.77
C ALA A 98 15.40 4.79 3.24
N ARG A 99 15.55 6.10 3.48
CA ARG A 99 15.30 6.70 4.79
C ARG A 99 13.81 6.92 5.02
N LEU A 100 13.06 7.15 3.94
CA LEU A 100 11.66 7.52 3.96
C LEU A 100 10.94 6.95 2.74
N LEU A 101 9.82 6.31 3.01
CA LEU A 101 8.86 5.85 2.02
C LEU A 101 7.50 6.49 2.32
N LYS A 102 6.87 7.11 1.33
CA LYS A 102 5.54 7.71 1.43
C LYS A 102 4.61 7.02 0.45
N LEU A 103 3.50 6.50 0.96
CA LEU A 103 2.40 5.92 0.18
C LEU A 103 1.30 6.98 0.11
N ARG A 104 0.80 7.31 -1.09
CA ARG A 104 -0.25 8.33 -1.27
C ARG A 104 -1.27 7.92 -2.31
N LEU A 105 -2.55 8.08 -2.00
CA LEU A 105 -3.60 8.02 -3.01
C LEU A 105 -3.63 9.36 -3.76
N ILE A 106 -3.41 9.31 -5.07
CA ILE A 106 -3.45 10.47 -5.96
C ILE A 106 -4.39 10.24 -7.14
N LYS A 107 -4.69 11.31 -7.87
CA LYS A 107 -5.45 11.26 -9.12
C LYS A 107 -4.58 11.86 -10.23
N LYS A 108 -4.20 11.04 -11.22
CA LYS A 108 -3.34 11.43 -12.34
C LYS A 108 -4.10 11.23 -13.65
N HIS A 109 -4.28 12.31 -14.43
CA HIS A 109 -5.06 12.30 -15.69
C HIS A 109 -6.43 11.59 -15.56
N ASN A 110 -7.15 11.90 -14.49
CA ASN A 110 -8.44 11.30 -14.12
C ASN A 110 -8.42 9.83 -13.64
N ASN A 111 -7.26 9.17 -13.60
CA ASN A 111 -7.10 7.82 -13.08
C ASN A 111 -6.59 7.83 -11.62
N PRO A 112 -7.14 6.99 -10.72
CA PRO A 112 -6.60 6.85 -9.38
C PRO A 112 -5.27 6.08 -9.43
N CYS A 113 -4.28 6.55 -8.68
CA CYS A 113 -2.97 5.91 -8.55
C CYS A 113 -2.54 5.84 -7.09
N LEU A 114 -1.82 4.78 -6.73
CA LEU A 114 -1.01 4.72 -5.51
C LEU A 114 0.39 5.24 -5.86
N SER A 115 0.68 6.46 -5.40
CA SER A 115 1.99 7.08 -5.55
C SER A 115 2.91 6.65 -4.41
N ILE A 116 4.13 6.28 -4.76
CA ILE A 116 5.16 5.78 -3.86
C ILE A 116 6.38 6.69 -4.00
N ASP A 117 6.56 7.59 -3.03
CA ASP A 117 7.73 8.47 -2.97
C ASP A 117 8.77 7.86 -2.05
N THR A 118 9.99 7.76 -2.54
CA THR A 118 11.12 7.14 -1.85
C THR A 118 12.26 8.15 -1.76
N GLU A 119 12.76 8.40 -0.56
CA GLU A 119 13.95 9.21 -0.32
C GLU A 119 15.10 8.32 0.15
N VAL A 120 16.22 8.35 -0.57
CA VAL A 120 17.42 7.56 -0.29
C VAL A 120 18.59 8.52 -0.05
N ILE A 121 19.38 8.26 0.99
CA ILE A 121 20.68 8.94 1.19
C ILE A 121 21.76 8.00 0.67
N SER A 122 22.50 8.44 -0.35
CA SER A 122 23.61 7.65 -0.87
C SER A 122 24.83 7.72 0.06
N SER A 123 25.77 6.78 -0.07
CA SER A 123 27.05 6.80 0.64
C SER A 123 27.89 8.06 0.37
N ALA A 124 27.65 8.73 -0.77
CA ALA A 124 28.28 10.01 -1.12
C ALA A 124 27.55 11.22 -0.54
N MET A 125 26.69 11.04 0.48
CA MET A 125 25.88 12.09 1.12
C MET A 125 24.99 12.89 0.16
N THR A 126 24.65 12.29 -0.99
CA THR A 126 23.68 12.87 -1.93
C THR A 126 22.31 12.26 -1.70
N GLU A 127 21.32 13.13 -1.50
CA GLU A 127 19.92 12.73 -1.39
C GLU A 127 19.34 12.48 -2.79
N ARG A 128 18.69 11.33 -2.97
CA ARG A 128 17.98 10.97 -4.19
C ARG A 128 16.52 10.70 -3.86
N GLN A 129 15.63 11.22 -4.70
CA GLN A 129 14.20 11.03 -4.55
C GLN A 129 13.65 10.33 -5.80
N PHE A 130 12.80 9.34 -5.58
CA PHE A 130 12.15 8.56 -6.62
C PHE A 130 10.66 8.54 -6.37
N THR A 131 9.86 8.75 -7.41
CA THR A 131 8.40 8.62 -7.34
C THR A 131 7.96 7.58 -8.37
N CYS A 132 7.17 6.61 -7.91
CA CYS A 132 6.53 5.63 -8.77
C CYS A 132 5.01 5.71 -8.56
N ASP A 133 4.26 5.96 -9.64
CA ASP A 133 2.80 5.98 -9.59
C ASP A 133 2.26 4.66 -10.15
N ILE A 134 1.60 3.87 -9.31
CA ILE A 134 0.96 2.61 -9.70
C ILE A 134 -0.52 2.88 -9.96
N PRO A 135 -1.05 2.63 -11.16
CA PRO A 135 -2.49 2.65 -11.40
C PRO A 135 -3.19 1.65 -10.49
N ILE A 136 -4.32 2.03 -9.91
CA ILE A 136 -5.09 1.16 -9.01
C ILE A 136 -6.56 1.12 -9.41
N HIS A 137 -7.28 0.14 -8.90
CA HIS A 137 -8.73 0.09 -9.03
C HIS A 137 -9.39 0.33 -7.67
N LEU A 138 -10.21 1.39 -7.59
CA LEU A 138 -10.98 1.71 -6.39
C LEU A 138 -12.29 0.91 -6.42
N LEU A 139 -12.53 0.10 -5.39
CA LEU A 139 -13.72 -0.72 -5.29
C LEU A 139 -14.83 0.07 -4.61
N ALA A 140 -16.05 -0.01 -5.15
CA ALA A 140 -17.19 0.62 -4.51
C ALA A 140 -17.60 -0.17 -3.26
N HIS A 141 -17.94 0.54 -2.19
CA HIS A 141 -18.37 -0.04 -0.90
C HIS A 141 -19.51 -1.06 -1.05
N LYS A 142 -20.41 -0.89 -2.02
CA LYS A 142 -21.55 -1.81 -2.25
C LYS A 142 -21.16 -3.20 -2.79
N HIS A 143 -19.89 -3.44 -3.07
CA HIS A 143 -19.38 -4.69 -3.63
C HIS A 143 -18.50 -5.50 -2.65
N TRP A 144 -18.44 -5.10 -1.37
CA TRP A 144 -17.69 -5.76 -0.29
C TRP A 144 -18.51 -5.80 1.00
#